data_AF-A0A5Q4BB09-F1
#
_entry.id   AF-A0A5Q4BB09-F1
#
_cell.length_a   1.000
_cell.length_b   1.000
_cell.length_c   1.000
_cell.angle_alpha   90.00
_cell.angle_beta   90.00
_cell.angle_gamma   90.00
#
_symmetry.space_group_name_H-M   'P 1'
#
loop_
_entity.id
_entity.type
_entity.pdbx_description
1 polymer ?
#
loop_
_entity_poly.entity_id
_entity_poly.type
_entity_poly.pdbx_seq_one_letter_code
_entity_poly.pdbx_strand_id
1 'polypeptide(L)'
;MPSAIETPVRQPSPEVMLLSKVASQMMDDEALSTAAAILDIICRYRIRRPHETCPAELEGRLGFLSQIYRKVKARAQIRMCLPAFPFKSPNTRDKVLSRLPDKAEEFSLANLNGLCSAIKDLYEPGAKLTIISDGLVYNDLLGVPDKEVWAYGETLRDLAAEKNLSNIEFSRLQDLVHLPNLPSRLEEITYVANATNFRRALLNTFGRADYDPSKEISQNQDTCLTYRGYIKFLETDLRHVYPVGEDRSKTKFKTGIEYISKQMLQRGDAFARAVRENFRDHIRLSIHPSTGENKIPISPLPTASHYTTPWHCSIAFDLNGAVTTGPRADFENDPKYELVHEDGRPSYFREASDLLRWKSDVTFEPMYPCGLLIRPAAGPKKLSIRDVEAEKVRALAEVNSPVVLRGFSKTKDRDLFVKKAEEFGRPLPWKFGLVLEVKDQGADSRGLNNVLSSEWMPFHFDGLFKTHNVPQPDGTEKLLPNPP
;
A
#
# COMPACT_ATOMS: atom_id res chain seq x y z
N MET A 1 15.18 -24.18 -14.95
CA MET A 1 13.74 -24.52 -14.90
C MET A 1 13.23 -24.23 -13.50
N PRO A 2 12.33 -23.25 -13.28
CA PRO A 2 11.53 -23.26 -12.08
C PRO A 2 10.54 -24.43 -12.22
N SER A 3 10.60 -25.35 -11.26
CA SER A 3 9.61 -26.41 -11.08
C SER A 3 8.20 -25.84 -11.22
N ALA A 4 7.31 -26.51 -11.96
CA ALA A 4 5.88 -26.28 -11.83
C ALA A 4 5.54 -26.44 -10.34
N ILE A 5 5.31 -25.32 -9.65
CA ILE A 5 4.83 -25.34 -8.28
C ILE A 5 3.37 -25.76 -8.42
N GLU A 6 3.08 -27.04 -8.17
CA GLU A 6 1.72 -27.46 -7.86
C GLU A 6 1.25 -26.57 -6.71
N THR A 7 0.33 -25.63 -7.01
CA THR A 7 -0.39 -24.90 -5.96
C THR A 7 -1.08 -25.95 -5.12
N PRO A 8 -0.73 -26.14 -3.83
CA PRO A 8 -1.38 -27.11 -3.00
C PRO A 8 -2.88 -26.81 -2.97
N VAL A 9 -3.73 -27.83 -3.07
CA VAL A 9 -5.16 -27.68 -2.76
C VAL A 9 -5.24 -26.98 -1.40
N ARG A 10 -5.84 -25.78 -1.38
CA ARG A 10 -5.90 -24.94 -0.18
C ARG A 10 -6.61 -25.73 0.91
N GLN A 11 -5.85 -26.28 1.84
CA GLN A 11 -6.44 -26.99 2.98
C GLN A 11 -7.23 -25.98 3.80
N PRO A 12 -8.45 -26.32 4.25
CA PRO A 12 -9.20 -25.46 5.15
C PRO A 12 -8.33 -25.18 6.37
N SER A 13 -8.35 -23.94 6.85
CA SER A 13 -7.49 -23.55 7.96
C SER A 13 -7.82 -24.42 9.20
N PRO A 14 -6.84 -24.72 10.08
CA PRO A 14 -7.05 -25.59 11.24
C PRO A 14 -8.26 -25.20 12.11
N GLU A 15 -8.64 -23.93 12.12
CA GLU A 15 -9.79 -23.40 12.84
C GLU A 15 -11.12 -23.70 12.16
N VAL A 16 -11.18 -23.77 10.82
CA VAL A 16 -12.36 -24.29 10.10
C VAL A 16 -12.60 -25.75 10.49
N MET A 17 -11.53 -26.52 10.66
CA MET A 17 -11.61 -27.91 11.15
C MET A 17 -12.01 -28.00 12.64
N LEU A 18 -11.63 -27.01 13.45
CA LEU A 18 -11.96 -26.97 14.88
C LEU A 18 -13.40 -26.52 15.12
N LEU A 19 -13.87 -25.48 14.43
CA LEU A 19 -15.22 -24.93 14.57
C LEU A 19 -16.29 -25.86 13.98
N SER A 20 -16.00 -26.51 12.85
CA SER A 20 -16.92 -27.51 12.24
C SER A 20 -17.13 -28.74 13.15
N LYS A 21 -16.14 -29.11 13.97
CA LYS A 21 -16.25 -30.19 14.96
C LYS A 21 -17.10 -29.82 16.19
N VAL A 22 -17.28 -28.54 16.49
CA VAL A 22 -17.96 -28.08 17.72
C VAL A 22 -19.42 -27.67 17.48
N ALA A 23 -19.81 -27.31 16.25
CA ALA A 23 -21.15 -26.79 15.94
C ALA A 23 -21.74 -27.29 14.60
N SER A 24 -21.67 -28.59 14.36
CA SER A 24 -21.97 -29.25 13.08
C SER A 24 -23.43 -29.14 12.57
N GLN A 25 -24.32 -28.46 13.30
CA GLN A 25 -25.73 -28.29 12.92
C GLN A 25 -26.20 -26.83 12.79
N MET A 26 -25.33 -25.81 12.99
CA MET A 26 -25.77 -24.40 13.01
C MET A 26 -24.87 -23.40 12.28
N MET A 27 -23.72 -23.82 11.74
CA MET A 27 -22.80 -22.94 11.02
C MET A 27 -22.91 -23.12 9.51
N ASP A 28 -22.89 -22.00 8.79
CA ASP A 28 -22.83 -21.97 7.33
C ASP A 28 -21.35 -22.14 6.92
N ASP A 29 -21.00 -23.34 6.46
CA ASP A 29 -19.63 -23.73 6.10
C ASP A 29 -19.07 -22.89 4.95
N GLU A 30 -19.90 -22.46 4.00
CA GLU A 30 -19.49 -21.61 2.89
C GLU A 30 -19.18 -20.19 3.37
N ALA A 31 -20.04 -19.63 4.22
CA ALA A 31 -19.81 -18.32 4.82
C ALA A 31 -18.56 -18.33 5.73
N LEU A 32 -18.32 -19.42 6.47
CA LEU A 32 -17.12 -19.57 7.30
C LEU A 32 -15.84 -19.66 6.45
N SER A 33 -15.87 -20.45 5.36
CA SER A 33 -14.76 -20.57 4.42
C SER A 33 -14.43 -19.22 3.76
N THR A 34 -15.46 -18.48 3.33
CA THR A 34 -15.32 -17.13 2.77
C THR A 34 -14.73 -16.17 3.80
N ALA A 35 -15.22 -16.19 5.05
CA ALA A 35 -14.71 -15.34 6.11
C ALA A 35 -13.23 -15.62 6.44
N ALA A 36 -12.83 -16.89 6.48
CA ALA A 36 -11.44 -17.29 6.66
C ALA A 36 -10.56 -16.80 5.50
N ALA A 37 -11.05 -16.94 4.26
CA ALA A 37 -10.33 -16.47 3.08
C ALA A 37 -10.16 -14.95 3.04
N ILE A 38 -11.16 -14.17 3.48
CA ILE A 38 -11.06 -12.71 3.66
C ILE A 38 -10.02 -12.37 4.73
N LEU A 39 -10.05 -13.05 5.88
CA LEU A 39 -9.07 -12.81 6.95
C LEU A 39 -7.64 -13.09 6.48
N ASP A 40 -7.44 -14.14 5.68
CA ASP A 40 -6.15 -14.46 5.09
C ASP A 40 -5.66 -13.37 4.13
N ILE A 41 -6.56 -12.76 3.33
CA ILE A 41 -6.22 -11.60 2.48
C ILE A 41 -5.72 -10.45 3.35
N ILE A 42 -6.44 -10.08 4.41
CA ILE A 42 -6.01 -9.03 5.36
C ILE A 42 -4.65 -9.40 5.97
N CYS A 43 -4.45 -10.66 6.32
CA CYS A 43 -3.22 -11.14 6.93
C CYS A 43 -1.99 -11.06 6.00
N ARG A 44 -2.16 -11.05 4.67
CA ARG A 44 -1.04 -10.87 3.72
C ARG A 44 -0.39 -9.49 3.84
N TYR A 45 -1.13 -8.50 4.33
CA TYR A 45 -0.66 -7.13 4.54
C TYR A 45 -0.03 -6.92 5.92
N ARG A 46 0.13 -7.97 6.73
CA ARG A 46 0.67 -7.83 8.09
C ARG A 46 2.11 -7.33 8.10
N ILE A 47 2.44 -6.57 9.14
CA ILE A 47 3.83 -6.23 9.45
C ILE A 47 4.57 -7.55 9.73
N ARG A 48 5.53 -7.91 8.88
CA ARG A 48 6.37 -9.10 9.08
C ARG A 48 7.55 -8.74 9.98
N ARG A 49 7.80 -9.51 11.04
CA ARG A 49 9.07 -9.38 11.79
C ARG A 49 10.18 -10.10 11.01
N PRO A 50 11.41 -9.55 10.93
CA PRO A 50 12.51 -10.15 10.15
C PRO A 50 12.87 -11.59 10.54
N HIS A 51 12.54 -12.00 11.77
CA HIS A 51 12.85 -13.33 12.30
C HIS A 51 11.62 -14.26 12.38
N GLU A 52 10.45 -13.82 11.89
CA GLU A 52 9.27 -14.69 11.83
C GLU A 52 9.36 -15.59 10.59
N THR A 53 9.66 -16.87 10.83
CA THR A 53 9.61 -17.93 9.81
C THR A 53 8.20 -18.46 9.58
N CYS A 54 7.29 -18.22 10.52
CA CYS A 54 5.86 -18.54 10.46
C CYS A 54 5.06 -17.27 10.76
N PRO A 55 3.93 -16.98 10.09
CA PRO A 55 3.09 -15.85 10.45
C PRO A 55 2.69 -16.00 11.93
N ALA A 56 3.09 -15.07 12.82
CA ALA A 56 2.67 -15.15 14.21
C ALA A 56 1.16 -15.26 14.28
N GLU A 57 0.63 -16.25 14.97
CA GLU A 57 -0.81 -16.41 15.14
C GLU A 57 -1.37 -15.14 15.78
N LEU A 58 -2.44 -14.60 15.21
CA LEU A 58 -3.14 -13.47 15.84
C LEU A 58 -3.85 -14.04 17.08
N GLU A 59 -3.55 -13.55 18.28
CA GLU A 59 -4.28 -13.99 19.49
C GLU A 59 -5.80 -13.81 19.32
N GLY A 60 -6.22 -12.73 18.67
CA GLY A 60 -7.61 -12.42 18.35
C GLY A 60 -8.13 -13.01 17.04
N ARG A 61 -7.44 -13.98 16.41
CA ARG A 61 -7.82 -14.53 15.09
C ARG A 61 -9.27 -15.00 15.05
N LEU A 62 -9.71 -15.74 16.07
CA LEU A 62 -11.09 -16.23 16.19
C LEU A 62 -12.09 -15.08 16.35
N GLY A 63 -11.72 -14.01 17.08
CA GLY A 63 -12.55 -12.82 17.24
C GLY A 63 -12.78 -12.10 15.91
N PHE A 64 -11.71 -11.88 15.13
CA PHE A 64 -11.82 -11.29 13.79
C PHE A 64 -12.59 -12.19 12.83
N LEU A 65 -12.32 -13.49 12.83
CA LEU A 65 -13.04 -14.46 12.02
C LEU A 65 -14.55 -14.42 12.33
N SER A 66 -14.92 -14.39 13.61
CA SER A 66 -16.31 -14.25 14.06
C SER A 66 -16.94 -12.94 13.56
N GLN A 67 -16.21 -11.82 13.64
CA GLN A 67 -16.69 -10.53 13.15
C GLN A 67 -16.93 -10.55 11.63
N ILE A 68 -15.98 -11.08 10.85
CA ILE A 68 -16.08 -11.22 9.39
C ILE A 68 -17.21 -12.16 9.03
N TYR A 69 -17.31 -13.33 9.67
CA TYR A 69 -18.36 -14.32 9.43
C TYR A 69 -19.76 -13.72 9.61
N ARG A 70 -19.99 -12.91 10.65
CA ARG A 70 -21.27 -12.20 10.83
C ARG A 70 -21.60 -11.28 9.65
N LYS A 71 -20.61 -10.59 9.09
CA LYS A 71 -20.80 -9.71 7.92
C LYS A 71 -21.06 -10.52 6.64
N VAL A 72 -20.32 -11.60 6.42
CA VAL A 72 -20.50 -12.52 5.29
C VAL A 72 -21.89 -13.16 5.31
N LYS A 73 -22.33 -13.68 6.46
CA LYS A 73 -23.67 -14.27 6.63
C LYS A 73 -24.79 -13.28 6.33
N ALA A 74 -24.57 -11.99 6.65
CA ALA A 74 -25.51 -10.92 6.35
C ALA A 74 -25.39 -10.36 4.91
N ARG A 75 -24.51 -10.92 4.07
CA ARG A 75 -24.09 -10.37 2.76
C ARG A 75 -23.75 -8.87 2.82
N ALA A 76 -23.17 -8.43 3.94
CA ALA A 76 -22.81 -7.04 4.17
C ALA A 76 -21.36 -6.78 3.73
N GLN A 77 -21.09 -5.56 3.29
CA GLN A 77 -19.73 -5.10 2.98
C GLN A 77 -18.81 -5.19 4.20
N ILE A 78 -17.57 -5.63 3.98
CA ILE A 78 -16.55 -5.68 5.02
C ILE A 78 -16.01 -4.27 5.27
N ARG A 79 -16.29 -3.71 6.45
CA ARG A 79 -15.78 -2.40 6.84
C ARG A 79 -14.56 -2.54 7.74
N MET A 80 -13.50 -1.82 7.43
CA MET A 80 -12.25 -1.79 8.17
C MET A 80 -11.92 -0.36 8.59
N CYS A 81 -11.22 -0.17 9.70
CA CYS A 81 -10.76 1.15 10.12
C CYS A 81 -9.26 1.13 10.49
N LEU A 82 -8.53 2.17 10.07
CA LEU A 82 -7.08 2.28 10.26
C LEU A 82 -6.70 3.69 10.77
N PRO A 83 -6.26 3.81 12.04
CA PRO A 83 -5.51 4.96 12.54
C PRO A 83 -4.20 5.10 11.79
N ALA A 84 -4.07 6.15 10.99
CA ALA A 84 -2.89 6.36 10.17
C ALA A 84 -2.93 7.73 9.49
N PHE A 85 -1.84 8.08 8.83
CA PHE A 85 -1.68 9.30 8.03
C PHE A 85 -1.94 10.58 8.85
N PRO A 86 -1.16 10.83 9.92
CA PRO A 86 -1.30 12.03 10.72
C PRO A 86 -0.80 13.28 9.98
N PHE A 87 0.48 13.26 9.61
CA PHE A 87 1.27 14.32 8.96
C PHE A 87 2.69 13.77 8.69
N LYS A 88 3.43 14.33 7.73
CA LYS A 88 4.86 14.02 7.51
C LYS A 88 5.71 14.38 8.74
N SER A 89 6.73 13.56 9.01
CA SER A 89 7.75 13.86 10.02
C SER A 89 8.24 15.31 9.92
N PRO A 90 8.46 16.01 11.06
CA PRO A 90 9.06 17.33 11.04
C PRO A 90 10.54 17.32 10.59
N ASN A 91 11.19 16.16 10.53
CA ASN A 91 12.55 16.02 10.04
C ASN A 91 12.58 15.92 8.50
N THR A 92 12.45 17.06 7.83
CA THR A 92 12.60 17.18 6.36
C THR A 92 14.05 17.21 5.90
N ARG A 93 15.01 17.21 6.83
CA ARG A 93 16.44 17.24 6.52
C ARG A 93 16.99 15.85 6.26
N ASP A 94 16.65 14.89 7.12
CA ASP A 94 17.24 13.55 7.08
C ASP A 94 16.22 12.45 6.77
N LYS A 95 14.93 12.66 7.07
CA LYS A 95 13.94 11.57 7.11
C LYS A 95 12.95 11.56 5.96
N VAL A 96 12.33 12.70 5.66
CA VAL A 96 11.28 12.83 4.63
C VAL A 96 11.59 13.94 3.63
N LEU A 97 11.06 13.85 2.41
CA LEU A 97 11.33 14.80 1.32
C LEU A 97 10.70 16.18 1.57
N SER A 98 9.48 16.23 2.11
CA SER A 98 8.74 17.46 2.36
C SER A 98 7.70 17.30 3.49
N ARG A 99 6.88 18.34 3.71
CA ARG A 99 5.74 18.31 4.66
C ARG A 99 4.44 17.76 4.06
N LEU A 100 4.38 17.62 2.74
CA LEU A 100 3.20 17.11 2.03
C LEU A 100 3.36 15.63 1.67
N PRO A 101 2.24 14.90 1.45
CA PRO A 101 2.26 13.57 0.86
C PRO A 101 3.11 13.53 -0.42
N ASP A 102 3.87 12.46 -0.58
CA ASP A 102 4.69 12.19 -1.76
C ASP A 102 4.36 10.79 -2.32
N LYS A 103 5.24 10.22 -3.17
CA LYS A 103 5.01 8.91 -3.78
C LYS A 103 4.81 7.80 -2.74
N ALA A 104 5.35 7.95 -1.53
CA ALA A 104 5.18 6.95 -0.47
C ALA A 104 3.70 6.89 -0.04
N GLU A 105 3.04 8.03 0.16
CA GLU A 105 1.60 8.07 0.43
C GLU A 105 0.78 7.55 -0.75
N GLU A 106 1.16 7.87 -1.99
CA GLU A 106 0.50 7.35 -3.19
C GLU A 106 0.49 5.82 -3.22
N PHE A 107 1.67 5.22 -3.11
CA PHE A 107 1.81 3.76 -3.10
C PHE A 107 1.14 3.13 -1.89
N SER A 108 1.15 3.80 -0.74
CA SER A 108 0.48 3.30 0.45
C SER A 108 -1.04 3.28 0.28
N LEU A 109 -1.64 4.34 -0.25
CA LEU A 109 -3.08 4.37 -0.51
C LEU A 109 -3.47 3.35 -1.59
N ALA A 110 -2.68 3.22 -2.66
CA ALA A 110 -2.90 2.20 -3.69
C ALA A 110 -2.83 0.78 -3.10
N ASN A 111 -1.87 0.53 -2.20
CA ASN A 111 -1.70 -0.74 -1.51
C ASN A 111 -2.90 -1.09 -0.62
N LEU A 112 -3.39 -0.13 0.17
CA LEU A 112 -4.59 -0.30 0.99
C LEU A 112 -5.87 -0.44 0.17
N ASN A 113 -5.97 0.25 -0.97
CA ASN A 113 -7.08 0.09 -1.90
C ASN A 113 -7.05 -1.31 -2.54
N GLY A 114 -5.85 -1.80 -2.88
CA GLY A 114 -5.60 -3.15 -3.38
C GLY A 114 -6.02 -4.25 -2.41
N LEU A 115 -5.83 -4.05 -1.09
CA LEU A 115 -6.36 -4.95 -0.07
C LEU A 115 -7.88 -5.10 -0.21
N CYS A 116 -8.60 -3.99 -0.34
CA CYS A 116 -10.05 -4.01 -0.48
C CYS A 116 -10.50 -4.62 -1.82
N SER A 117 -9.78 -4.35 -2.91
CA SER A 117 -10.03 -4.96 -4.22
C SER A 117 -9.86 -6.47 -4.18
N ALA A 118 -8.80 -6.97 -3.54
CA ALA A 118 -8.57 -8.41 -3.39
C ALA A 118 -9.71 -9.11 -2.60
N ILE A 119 -10.31 -8.42 -1.62
CA ILE A 119 -11.52 -8.93 -0.94
C ILE A 119 -12.71 -8.96 -1.91
N LYS A 120 -12.89 -7.92 -2.73
CA LYS A 120 -13.98 -7.83 -3.71
C LYS A 120 -13.92 -8.92 -4.78
N ASP A 121 -12.72 -9.28 -5.23
CA ASP A 121 -12.52 -10.37 -6.20
C ASP A 121 -13.03 -11.73 -5.67
N LEU A 122 -13.03 -11.92 -4.35
CA LEU A 122 -13.51 -13.11 -3.68
C LEU A 122 -14.98 -13.00 -3.22
N TYR A 123 -15.37 -11.82 -2.75
CA TYR A 123 -16.64 -11.58 -2.04
C TYR A 123 -17.31 -10.33 -2.62
N GLU A 124 -18.40 -10.55 -3.36
CA GLU A 124 -19.05 -9.53 -4.20
C GLU A 124 -19.37 -8.20 -3.47
N PRO A 125 -19.91 -8.18 -2.23
CA PRO A 125 -20.13 -6.93 -1.49
C PRO A 125 -18.86 -6.12 -1.21
N GLY A 126 -17.70 -6.76 -1.32
CA GLY A 126 -16.38 -6.16 -1.23
C GLY A 126 -16.04 -5.64 0.16
N ALA A 127 -15.11 -4.68 0.17
CA ALA A 127 -14.61 -4.06 1.38
C ALA A 127 -14.38 -2.56 1.23
N LYS A 128 -14.45 -1.85 2.36
CA LYS A 128 -14.10 -0.44 2.49
C LYS A 128 -13.15 -0.25 3.66
N LEU A 129 -12.17 0.63 3.48
CA LEU A 129 -11.23 1.02 4.52
C LEU A 129 -11.39 2.49 4.85
N THR A 130 -11.78 2.79 6.09
CA THR A 130 -11.76 4.16 6.61
C THR A 130 -10.41 4.45 7.27
N ILE A 131 -9.63 5.35 6.68
CA ILE A 131 -8.43 5.93 7.28
C ILE A 131 -8.87 7.02 8.26
N ILE A 132 -8.48 6.87 9.52
CA ILE A 132 -8.84 7.80 10.59
C ILE A 132 -7.58 8.56 10.97
N SER A 133 -7.47 9.81 10.54
CA SER A 133 -6.29 10.63 10.82
C SER A 133 -6.21 10.97 12.30
N ASP A 134 -5.07 10.64 12.89
CA ASP A 134 -4.67 10.97 14.25
C ASP A 134 -3.77 12.21 14.33
N GLY A 135 -3.69 13.00 13.24
CA GLY A 135 -2.82 14.17 13.15
C GLY A 135 -3.03 15.18 14.28
N LEU A 136 -4.26 15.67 14.45
CA LEU A 136 -4.57 16.61 15.53
C LEU A 136 -4.38 16.03 16.94
N VAL A 137 -4.31 14.71 17.08
CA VAL A 137 -4.12 14.08 18.39
C VAL A 137 -2.69 14.35 18.89
N TYR A 138 -1.71 14.42 18.00
CA TYR A 138 -0.28 14.42 18.36
C TYR A 138 0.54 15.60 17.85
N ASN A 139 0.08 16.35 16.85
CA ASN A 139 0.90 17.32 16.14
C ASN A 139 1.55 18.38 17.04
N ASP A 140 0.82 18.89 18.03
CA ASP A 140 1.32 19.86 19.01
C ASP A 140 2.46 19.29 19.88
N LEU A 141 2.41 18.01 20.23
CA LEU A 141 3.51 17.32 20.94
C LEU A 141 4.77 17.20 20.08
N LEU A 142 4.62 17.14 18.76
CA LEU A 142 5.71 16.93 17.80
C LEU A 142 6.18 18.22 17.12
N GLY A 143 5.67 19.38 17.53
CA GLY A 143 6.02 20.67 16.96
C GLY A 143 5.54 20.86 15.51
N VAL A 144 4.48 20.14 15.11
CA VAL A 144 3.88 20.25 13.78
C VAL A 144 2.66 21.18 13.85
N PRO A 145 2.66 22.31 13.11
CA PRO A 145 1.53 23.25 13.11
C PRO A 145 0.21 22.61 12.64
N ASP A 146 -0.91 23.03 13.22
CA ASP A 146 -2.25 22.52 12.85
C ASP A 146 -2.56 22.70 11.35
N LYS A 147 -2.06 23.79 10.73
CA LYS A 147 -2.18 24.05 9.29
C LYS A 147 -1.44 23.03 8.42
N GLU A 148 -0.32 22.48 8.89
CA GLU A 148 0.42 21.43 8.17
C GLU A 148 -0.36 20.12 8.21
N VAL A 149 -1.01 19.81 9.34
CA VAL A 149 -1.92 18.66 9.45
C VAL A 149 -3.09 18.79 8.47
N TRP A 150 -3.68 19.98 8.38
CA TRP A 150 -4.73 20.28 7.40
C TRP A 150 -4.24 20.05 5.97
N ALA A 151 -3.14 20.68 5.58
CA ALA A 151 -2.60 20.60 4.23
C ALA A 151 -2.21 19.17 3.83
N TYR A 152 -1.57 18.42 4.75
CA TYR A 152 -1.25 17.01 4.53
C TYR A 152 -2.53 16.19 4.31
N GLY A 153 -3.53 16.37 5.16
CA GLY A 153 -4.80 15.68 5.06
C GLY A 153 -5.55 15.99 3.75
N GLU A 154 -5.62 17.25 3.30
CA GLU A 154 -6.27 17.61 2.04
C GLU A 154 -5.54 17.02 0.84
N THR A 155 -4.21 17.16 0.80
CA THR A 155 -3.40 16.59 -0.30
C THR A 155 -3.57 15.07 -0.39
N LEU A 156 -3.71 14.37 0.74
CA LEU A 156 -3.94 12.93 0.76
C LEU A 156 -5.30 12.54 0.16
N ARG A 157 -6.35 13.35 0.38
CA ARG A 157 -7.68 13.14 -0.22
C ARG A 157 -7.68 13.42 -1.71
N ASP A 158 -7.03 14.50 -2.11
CA ASP A 158 -6.87 14.86 -3.53
C ASP A 158 -6.15 13.74 -4.29
N LEU A 159 -5.09 13.19 -3.69
CA LEU A 159 -4.35 12.08 -4.27
C LEU A 159 -5.21 10.81 -4.41
N ALA A 160 -6.02 10.48 -3.39
CA ALA A 160 -6.94 9.35 -3.47
C ALA A 160 -7.99 9.54 -4.60
N ALA A 161 -8.48 10.77 -4.79
CA ALA A 161 -9.44 11.10 -5.84
C ALA A 161 -8.79 11.04 -7.23
N GLU A 162 -7.61 11.65 -7.41
CA GLU A 162 -6.87 11.67 -8.68
C GLU A 162 -6.54 10.25 -9.17
N LYS A 163 -6.14 9.37 -8.23
CA LYS A 163 -5.79 7.97 -8.52
C LYS A 163 -7.00 7.04 -8.55
N ASN A 164 -8.23 7.56 -8.41
CA ASN A 164 -9.49 6.82 -8.41
C ASN A 164 -9.52 5.66 -7.38
N LEU A 165 -9.01 5.89 -6.18
CA LEU A 165 -8.92 4.90 -5.10
C LEU A 165 -10.26 4.78 -4.35
N SER A 166 -11.24 4.21 -5.02
CA SER A 166 -12.65 4.21 -4.58
C SER A 166 -12.94 3.40 -3.31
N ASN A 167 -12.03 2.54 -2.85
CA ASN A 167 -12.25 1.71 -1.65
C ASN A 167 -11.81 2.39 -0.35
N ILE A 168 -11.18 3.57 -0.44
CA ILE A 168 -10.67 4.33 0.69
C ILE A 168 -11.64 5.44 1.09
N GLU A 169 -11.89 5.54 2.39
CA GLU A 169 -12.65 6.61 3.01
C GLU A 169 -11.78 7.30 4.06
N PHE A 170 -12.12 8.54 4.39
CA PHE A 170 -11.35 9.35 5.35
C PHE A 170 -12.24 9.84 6.47
N SER A 171 -11.72 9.74 7.69
CA SER A 171 -12.28 10.35 8.89
C SER A 171 -11.20 11.15 9.61
N ARG A 172 -11.59 12.25 10.23
CA ARG A 172 -10.73 13.11 11.06
C ARG A 172 -11.27 13.17 12.48
N LEU A 173 -10.51 13.83 13.34
CA LEU A 173 -10.90 14.01 14.74
C LEU A 173 -12.31 14.63 14.89
N GLN A 174 -12.70 15.55 14.00
CA GLN A 174 -14.05 16.14 13.99
C GLN A 174 -15.18 15.10 13.90
N ASP A 175 -14.95 13.94 13.25
CA ASP A 175 -15.97 12.92 13.04
C ASP A 175 -16.04 11.96 14.25
N LEU A 176 -15.07 12.04 15.16
CA LEU A 176 -15.02 11.26 16.40
C LEU A 176 -15.59 12.02 17.59
N VAL A 177 -15.49 13.36 17.57
CA VAL A 177 -15.91 14.24 18.66
C VAL A 177 -16.86 15.30 18.14
N HIS A 178 -18.04 15.39 18.76
CA HIS A 178 -19.04 16.37 18.35
C HIS A 178 -18.76 17.71 19.03
N LEU A 179 -18.52 18.74 18.24
CA LEU A 179 -18.46 20.14 18.70
C LEU A 179 -19.69 20.88 18.18
N PRO A 180 -20.46 21.56 19.05
CA PRO A 180 -21.65 22.29 18.60
C PRO A 180 -21.27 23.48 17.72
N ASN A 181 -22.19 23.85 16.81
CA ASN A 181 -22.10 25.03 15.94
C ASN A 181 -20.93 25.04 14.94
N LEU A 182 -20.35 23.88 14.62
CA LEU A 182 -19.42 23.76 13.49
C LEU A 182 -20.15 23.35 12.22
N PRO A 183 -19.73 23.87 11.05
CA PRO A 183 -20.23 23.39 9.78
C PRO A 183 -19.77 21.94 9.55
N SER A 184 -20.57 21.16 8.82
CA SER A 184 -20.25 19.76 8.49
C SER A 184 -18.98 19.63 7.65
N ARG A 185 -18.71 20.62 6.79
CA ARG A 185 -17.47 20.76 6.04
C ARG A 185 -16.68 21.93 6.61
N LEU A 186 -15.52 21.63 7.18
CA LEU A 186 -14.57 22.65 7.60
C LEU A 186 -13.73 23.12 6.41
N GLU A 187 -13.33 24.39 6.47
CA GLU A 187 -12.24 24.97 5.69
C GLU A 187 -11.01 25.16 6.59
N GLU A 188 -9.84 25.42 5.99
CA GLU A 188 -8.56 25.54 6.72
C GLU A 188 -8.66 26.42 7.96
N ILE A 189 -9.18 27.65 7.82
CA ILE A 189 -9.26 28.62 8.91
C ILE A 189 -10.11 28.06 10.05
N THR A 190 -11.29 27.50 9.74
CA THR A 190 -12.19 26.94 10.75
C THR A 190 -11.64 25.69 11.42
N TYR A 191 -10.91 24.85 10.68
CA TYR A 191 -10.24 23.66 11.21
C TYR A 191 -9.13 24.05 12.18
N VAL A 192 -8.23 24.95 11.75
CA VAL A 192 -7.09 25.41 12.56
C VAL A 192 -7.57 26.14 13.81
N ALA A 193 -8.56 27.02 13.70
CA ALA A 193 -9.13 27.73 14.84
C ALA A 193 -9.75 26.79 15.89
N ASN A 194 -10.20 25.59 15.48
CA ASN A 194 -10.82 24.61 16.37
C ASN A 194 -9.94 23.41 16.71
N ALA A 195 -8.70 23.33 16.23
CA ALA A 195 -7.80 22.22 16.47
C ALA A 195 -7.64 21.88 17.97
N THR A 196 -7.43 22.90 18.80
CA THR A 196 -7.35 22.75 20.26
C THR A 196 -8.69 22.32 20.88
N ASN A 197 -9.82 22.79 20.34
CA ASN A 197 -11.15 22.37 20.83
C ASN A 197 -11.41 20.90 20.54
N PHE A 198 -11.01 20.39 19.37
CA PHE A 198 -11.10 18.97 19.04
C PHE A 198 -10.25 18.11 19.96
N ARG A 199 -8.99 18.49 20.21
CA ARG A 199 -8.12 17.81 21.19
C ARG A 199 -8.75 17.78 22.58
N ARG A 200 -9.26 18.92 23.05
CA ARG A 200 -9.90 19.01 24.37
C ARG A 200 -11.15 18.14 24.46
N ALA A 201 -12.00 18.16 23.43
CA ALA A 201 -13.19 17.32 23.39
C ALA A 201 -12.84 15.82 23.41
N LEU A 202 -11.81 15.41 22.66
CA LEU A 202 -11.33 14.02 22.69
C LEU A 202 -10.90 13.60 24.09
N LEU A 203 -10.07 14.41 24.75
CA LEU A 203 -9.54 14.08 26.08
C LEU A 203 -10.60 14.17 27.17
N ASN A 204 -11.56 15.08 27.08
CA ASN A 204 -12.62 15.18 28.07
C ASN A 204 -13.63 14.02 27.95
N THR A 205 -13.99 13.63 26.72
CA THR A 205 -14.98 12.58 26.49
C THR A 205 -14.39 11.18 26.64
N PHE A 206 -13.17 10.98 26.13
CA PHE A 206 -12.54 9.67 26.04
C PHE A 206 -11.25 9.57 26.84
N GLY A 207 -10.84 10.56 27.63
CA GLY A 207 -9.68 10.47 28.50
C GLY A 207 -9.91 9.56 29.70
N ARG A 208 -8.84 9.23 30.42
CA ARG A 208 -8.88 8.52 31.69
C ARG A 208 -8.00 9.26 32.67
N ALA A 209 -8.60 9.68 33.78
CA ALA A 209 -7.87 10.35 34.85
C ALA A 209 -6.89 9.42 35.57
N ASP A 210 -7.16 8.10 35.54
CA ASP A 210 -6.36 7.05 36.16
C ASP A 210 -5.30 6.44 35.22
N TYR A 211 -5.15 6.97 33.99
CA TYR A 211 -4.19 6.43 33.03
C TYR A 211 -2.76 6.76 33.45
N ASP A 212 -1.98 5.74 33.84
CA ASP A 212 -0.55 5.84 34.08
C ASP A 212 0.24 5.17 32.94
N PRO A 213 0.89 5.97 32.07
CA PRO A 213 1.69 5.43 30.97
C PRO A 213 2.78 4.46 31.44
N SER A 214 3.41 4.69 32.59
CA SER A 214 4.53 3.85 33.06
C SER A 214 4.02 2.48 33.49
N LYS A 215 2.89 2.44 34.20
CA LYS A 215 2.22 1.20 34.56
C LYS A 215 1.77 0.44 33.31
N GLU A 216 1.10 1.11 32.38
CA GLU A 216 0.62 0.51 31.12
C GLU A 216 1.77 -0.05 30.26
N ILE A 217 2.89 0.66 30.15
CA ILE A 217 4.10 0.15 29.46
C ILE A 217 4.60 -1.16 30.09
N SER A 218 4.55 -1.28 31.42
CA SER A 218 5.05 -2.48 32.10
C SER A 218 4.09 -3.67 32.06
N GLN A 219 2.77 -3.42 31.98
CA GLN A 219 1.74 -4.45 32.15
C GLN A 219 1.07 -4.86 30.84
N ASN A 220 1.10 -4.00 29.81
CA ASN A 220 0.45 -4.24 28.53
C ASN A 220 1.50 -4.36 27.41
N GLN A 221 1.60 -5.55 26.82
CA GLN A 221 2.57 -5.85 25.77
C GLN A 221 2.41 -4.95 24.53
N ASP A 222 1.18 -4.67 24.10
CA ASP A 222 0.89 -3.79 22.96
C ASP A 222 1.31 -2.34 23.23
N THR A 223 1.05 -1.85 24.45
CA THR A 223 1.51 -0.52 24.89
C THR A 223 3.04 -0.46 24.91
N CYS A 224 3.70 -1.49 25.43
CA CYS A 224 5.17 -1.58 25.46
C CYS A 224 5.77 -1.56 24.05
N LEU A 225 5.21 -2.33 23.12
CA LEU A 225 5.64 -2.35 21.72
C LEU A 225 5.47 -0.98 21.06
N THR A 226 4.33 -0.32 21.30
CA THR A 226 4.04 1.02 20.78
C THR A 226 5.04 2.05 21.34
N TYR A 227 5.28 2.03 22.65
CA TYR A 227 6.24 2.91 23.33
C TYR A 227 7.66 2.76 22.76
N ARG A 228 8.15 1.52 22.60
CA ARG A 228 9.46 1.26 22.00
C ARG A 228 9.57 1.81 20.58
N GLY A 229 8.49 1.72 19.80
CA GLY A 229 8.38 2.36 18.49
C GLY A 229 8.50 3.87 18.57
N TYR A 230 7.73 4.52 19.47
CA TYR A 230 7.79 5.97 19.68
C TYR A 230 9.19 6.45 20.02
N ILE A 231 9.87 5.84 21.00
CA ILE A 231 11.23 6.23 21.39
C ILE A 231 12.18 6.22 20.18
N LYS A 232 12.13 5.16 19.35
CA LYS A 232 12.97 5.03 18.16
C LYS A 232 12.68 6.11 17.12
N PHE A 233 11.42 6.39 16.83
CA PHE A 233 11.06 7.34 15.79
C PHE A 233 11.26 8.80 16.23
N LEU A 234 10.87 9.14 17.47
CA LEU A 234 10.96 10.49 18.02
C LEU A 234 12.39 11.00 18.14
N GLU A 235 13.36 10.12 18.39
CA GLU A 235 14.78 10.50 18.41
C GLU A 235 15.26 11.12 17.09
N THR A 236 14.72 10.63 15.98
CA THR A 236 15.03 11.16 14.64
C THR A 236 14.11 12.33 14.26
N ASP A 237 12.83 12.25 14.58
CA ASP A 237 11.85 13.30 14.22
C ASP A 237 12.15 14.63 14.92
N LEU A 238 12.44 14.57 16.21
CA LEU A 238 12.56 15.76 17.04
C LEU A 238 13.97 16.33 17.11
N ARG A 239 14.95 15.71 16.45
CA ARG A 239 16.36 16.13 16.49
C ARG A 239 16.55 17.58 16.07
N HIS A 240 15.85 18.03 15.03
CA HIS A 240 15.95 19.41 14.54
C HIS A 240 14.91 20.35 15.15
N VAL A 241 13.87 19.80 15.77
CA VAL A 241 12.89 20.57 16.55
C VAL A 241 13.50 21.01 17.89
N TYR A 242 14.22 20.10 18.53
CA TYR A 242 14.89 20.30 19.82
C TYR A 242 16.37 19.93 19.72
N PRO A 243 17.20 20.73 18.99
CA PRO A 243 18.60 20.40 18.76
C PRO A 243 19.38 20.23 20.06
N VAL A 244 20.26 19.23 20.05
CA VAL A 244 21.27 19.04 21.10
C VAL A 244 22.40 20.03 20.85
N GLY A 245 22.78 20.77 21.87
CA GLY A 245 23.77 21.84 21.81
C GLY A 245 24.09 22.37 23.20
N GLU A 246 24.58 23.61 23.29
CA GLU A 246 24.97 24.23 24.56
C GLU A 246 23.80 24.26 25.56
N ASP A 247 22.59 24.58 25.11
CA ASP A 247 21.41 24.69 25.98
C ASP A 247 20.73 23.35 26.30
N ARG A 248 21.03 22.29 25.54
CA ARG A 248 20.35 20.99 25.64
C ARG A 248 21.32 19.83 25.48
N SER A 249 21.62 19.15 26.59
CA SER A 249 22.39 17.93 26.59
C SER A 249 21.63 16.75 25.96
N LYS A 250 22.39 15.72 25.52
CA LYS A 250 21.82 14.45 25.02
C LYS A 250 20.86 13.81 26.04
N THR A 251 21.19 13.87 27.32
CA THR A 251 20.35 13.32 28.41
C THR A 251 19.03 14.08 28.55
N LYS A 252 19.08 15.43 28.50
CA LYS A 252 17.85 16.26 28.53
C LYS A 252 16.97 15.97 27.32
N PHE A 253 17.55 15.79 26.14
CA PHE A 253 16.83 15.43 24.92
C PHE A 253 16.12 14.06 25.05
N LYS A 254 16.84 13.02 25.50
CA LYS A 254 16.26 11.69 25.73
C LYS A 254 15.12 11.71 26.76
N THR A 255 15.30 12.44 27.85
CA THR A 255 14.25 12.61 28.88
C THR A 255 13.00 13.31 28.30
N GLY A 256 13.21 14.31 27.44
CA GLY A 256 12.12 14.98 26.73
C GLY A 256 11.36 14.06 25.77
N ILE A 257 12.08 13.19 25.05
CA ILE A 257 11.47 12.16 24.18
C ILE A 257 10.63 11.17 25.00
N GLU A 258 11.14 10.69 26.13
CA GLU A 258 10.38 9.80 27.02
C GLU A 258 9.10 10.47 27.54
N TYR A 259 9.20 11.76 27.93
CA TYR A 259 8.04 12.53 28.36
C TYR A 259 6.99 12.65 27.24
N ILE A 260 7.41 13.08 26.04
CA ILE A 260 6.52 13.18 24.87
C ILE A 260 5.90 11.83 24.53
N SER A 261 6.67 10.74 24.55
CA SER A 261 6.17 9.39 24.27
C SER A 261 5.07 8.96 25.24
N LYS A 262 5.21 9.28 26.54
CA LYS A 262 4.19 8.99 27.54
C LYS A 262 2.93 9.82 27.34
N GLN A 263 3.07 11.09 26.95
CA GLN A 263 1.93 11.94 26.58
C GLN A 263 1.22 11.39 25.34
N MET A 264 1.96 10.93 24.33
CA MET A 264 1.38 10.29 23.14
C MET A 264 0.60 9.02 23.51
N LEU A 265 1.10 8.17 24.41
CA LEU A 265 0.37 6.99 24.87
C LEU A 265 -0.97 7.36 25.53
N GLN A 266 -0.97 8.36 26.40
CA GLN A 266 -2.19 8.83 27.07
C GLN A 266 -3.22 9.35 26.06
N ARG A 267 -2.80 10.18 25.09
CA ARG A 267 -3.70 10.69 24.04
C ARG A 267 -4.14 9.56 23.08
N GLY A 268 -3.25 8.63 22.80
CA GLY A 268 -3.50 7.48 21.94
C GLY A 268 -4.51 6.50 22.53
N ASP A 269 -4.51 6.32 23.86
CA ASP A 269 -5.55 5.54 24.53
C ASP A 269 -6.93 6.19 24.43
N ALA A 270 -7.02 7.51 24.64
CA ALA A 270 -8.26 8.26 24.44
C ALA A 270 -8.75 8.17 22.98
N PHE A 271 -7.84 8.33 22.02
CA PHE A 271 -8.15 8.18 20.61
C PHE A 271 -8.59 6.76 20.24
N ALA A 272 -7.91 5.73 20.76
CA ALA A 272 -8.29 4.34 20.54
C ALA A 272 -9.71 4.04 21.07
N ARG A 273 -10.09 4.61 22.22
CA ARG A 273 -11.44 4.53 22.78
C ARG A 273 -12.47 5.23 21.89
N ALA A 274 -12.18 6.45 21.44
CA ALA A 274 -13.04 7.19 20.52
C ALA A 274 -13.28 6.40 19.23
N VAL A 275 -12.24 5.79 18.66
CA VAL A 275 -12.40 4.99 17.46
C VAL A 275 -13.19 3.70 17.73
N ARG A 276 -12.92 2.99 18.83
CA ARG A 276 -13.70 1.79 19.19
C ARG A 276 -15.19 2.13 19.30
N GLU A 277 -15.53 3.28 19.85
CA GLU A 277 -16.91 3.72 20.02
C GLU A 277 -17.59 4.11 18.70
N ASN A 278 -16.92 4.86 17.84
CA ASN A 278 -17.50 5.35 16.58
C ASN A 278 -17.45 4.31 15.44
N PHE A 279 -16.54 3.33 15.53
CA PHE A 279 -16.30 2.31 14.49
C PHE A 279 -16.47 0.88 15.01
N ARG A 280 -17.39 0.65 15.96
CA ARG A 280 -17.65 -0.66 16.61
C ARG A 280 -17.82 -1.83 15.63
N ASP A 281 -18.43 -1.55 14.49
CA ASP A 281 -18.72 -2.52 13.44
C ASP A 281 -17.58 -2.78 12.46
N HIS A 282 -16.46 -2.07 12.60
CA HIS A 282 -15.32 -2.19 11.69
C HIS A 282 -14.29 -3.18 12.25
N ILE A 283 -13.61 -3.86 11.34
CA ILE A 283 -12.41 -4.63 11.67
C ILE A 283 -11.28 -3.63 11.93
N ARG A 284 -10.69 -3.71 13.12
CA ARG A 284 -9.68 -2.78 13.59
C ARG A 284 -8.31 -3.13 13.02
N LEU A 285 -7.78 -2.30 12.13
CA LEU A 285 -6.41 -2.39 11.65
C LEU A 285 -5.49 -1.44 12.45
N SER A 286 -4.18 -1.67 12.39
CA SER A 286 -3.18 -0.83 13.05
C SER A 286 -1.86 -0.80 12.29
N ILE A 287 -1.15 0.33 12.36
CA ILE A 287 0.22 0.49 11.84
C ILE A 287 1.30 0.12 12.87
N HIS A 288 0.90 -0.16 14.12
CA HIS A 288 1.83 -0.54 15.18
C HIS A 288 1.89 -2.06 15.33
N PRO A 289 3.06 -2.63 15.68
CA PRO A 289 3.16 -4.01 16.13
C PRO A 289 2.17 -4.29 17.27
N SER A 290 1.59 -5.48 17.28
CA SER A 290 0.57 -5.90 18.24
C SER A 290 0.60 -7.42 18.41
N THR A 291 0.15 -7.91 19.56
CA THR A 291 -0.13 -9.34 19.78
C THR A 291 -1.28 -9.84 18.90
N GLY A 292 -2.09 -8.92 18.37
CA GLY A 292 -3.21 -9.26 17.49
C GLY A 292 -4.48 -9.61 18.23
N GLU A 293 -4.60 -9.32 19.52
CA GLU A 293 -5.81 -9.56 20.31
C GLU A 293 -6.97 -8.65 19.86
N ASN A 294 -6.72 -7.34 19.77
CA ASN A 294 -7.76 -6.32 19.57
C ASN A 294 -7.64 -5.55 18.25
N LYS A 295 -6.52 -5.69 17.54
CA LYS A 295 -6.24 -5.01 16.27
C LYS A 295 -5.33 -5.86 15.39
N ILE A 296 -5.50 -5.79 14.07
CA ILE A 296 -4.63 -6.49 13.11
C ILE A 296 -3.50 -5.54 12.68
N PRO A 297 -2.23 -5.84 12.99
CA PRO A 297 -1.10 -4.99 12.60
C PRO A 297 -0.77 -5.18 11.12
N ILE A 298 -0.91 -4.14 10.31
CA ILE A 298 -0.62 -4.13 8.87
C ILE A 298 0.48 -3.13 8.49
N SER A 299 1.16 -3.39 7.39
CA SER A 299 2.07 -2.44 6.73
C SER A 299 1.29 -1.68 5.66
N PRO A 300 1.06 -0.37 5.82
CA PRO A 300 0.46 0.45 4.77
C PRO A 300 1.28 0.47 3.48
N LEU A 301 2.61 0.36 3.58
CA LEU A 301 3.53 0.33 2.45
C LEU A 301 3.83 -1.12 2.00
N PRO A 302 3.97 -1.36 0.68
CA PRO A 302 4.40 -2.66 0.14
C PRO A 302 5.93 -2.80 0.25
N THR A 303 6.46 -2.80 1.47
CA THR A 303 7.90 -2.85 1.74
C THR A 303 8.26 -3.99 2.70
N ALA A 304 9.45 -4.55 2.53
CA ALA A 304 10.07 -5.46 3.50
C ALA A 304 10.95 -4.73 4.53
N SER A 305 11.13 -3.42 4.40
CA SER A 305 11.94 -2.63 5.32
C SER A 305 11.23 -2.38 6.66
N HIS A 306 11.96 -1.84 7.63
CA HIS A 306 11.41 -1.38 8.89
C HIS A 306 10.59 -0.07 8.80
N TYR A 307 10.65 0.62 7.67
CA TYR A 307 10.01 1.92 7.46
C TYR A 307 8.66 1.74 6.77
N THR A 308 7.71 1.16 7.50
CA THR A 308 6.41 0.73 6.96
C THR A 308 5.36 1.84 6.85
N THR A 309 5.64 3.04 7.38
CA THR A 309 4.70 4.17 7.40
C THR A 309 5.20 5.32 6.51
N PRO A 310 4.40 5.76 5.51
CA PRO A 310 4.88 6.69 4.47
C PRO A 310 5.22 8.09 4.98
N TRP A 311 4.62 8.51 6.09
CA TRP A 311 4.92 9.80 6.71
C TRP A 311 6.23 9.83 7.51
N HIS A 312 6.94 8.71 7.61
CA HIS A 312 8.21 8.57 8.33
C HIS A 312 9.38 8.14 7.44
N CYS A 313 9.20 8.11 6.11
CA CYS A 313 10.24 7.71 5.18
C CYS A 313 10.04 8.35 3.80
N SER A 314 10.98 8.04 2.92
CA SER A 314 10.89 8.18 1.47
C SER A 314 10.82 6.79 0.84
N ILE A 315 10.30 6.72 -0.38
CA ILE A 315 10.21 5.49 -1.17
C ILE A 315 11.22 5.51 -2.31
N ALA A 316 11.78 4.34 -2.61
CA ALA A 316 12.72 4.13 -3.70
C ALA A 316 12.30 2.93 -4.57
N PHE A 317 12.57 3.01 -5.87
CA PHE A 317 12.30 1.96 -6.84
C PHE A 317 13.57 1.49 -7.54
N ASP A 318 13.83 0.20 -7.48
CA ASP A 318 14.88 -0.45 -8.27
C ASP A 318 14.45 -0.64 -9.73
N LEU A 319 15.41 -0.89 -10.62
CA LEU A 319 15.12 -1.09 -12.05
C LEU A 319 14.15 -2.23 -12.30
N ASN A 320 14.22 -3.28 -11.48
CA ASN A 320 13.32 -4.44 -11.54
C ASN A 320 11.92 -4.17 -10.95
N GLY A 321 11.65 -2.94 -10.50
CA GLY A 321 10.38 -2.55 -9.88
C GLY A 321 10.27 -2.88 -8.39
N ALA A 322 11.31 -3.42 -7.76
CA ALA A 322 11.31 -3.66 -6.33
C ALA A 322 11.22 -2.34 -5.55
N VAL A 323 10.42 -2.35 -4.49
CA VAL A 323 10.15 -1.19 -3.64
C VAL A 323 10.97 -1.29 -2.35
N THR A 324 11.73 -0.25 -2.05
CA THR A 324 12.42 -0.08 -0.77
C THR A 324 12.02 1.26 -0.15
N THR A 325 12.03 1.35 1.18
CA THR A 325 11.67 2.57 1.90
C THR A 325 12.67 2.82 3.02
N GLY A 326 12.99 4.09 3.25
CA GLY A 326 14.03 4.51 4.18
C GLY A 326 14.04 6.03 4.40
N PRO A 327 14.86 6.55 5.32
CA PRO A 327 15.11 7.98 5.47
C PRO A 327 15.63 8.56 4.14
N ARG A 328 15.23 9.79 3.79
CA ARG A 328 15.75 10.44 2.57
C ARG A 328 17.28 10.45 2.49
N ALA A 329 17.94 10.70 3.63
CA ALA A 329 19.39 10.84 3.67
C ALA A 329 20.10 9.54 3.28
N ASP A 330 19.50 8.37 3.55
CA ASP A 330 20.09 7.09 3.18
C ASP A 330 20.14 6.95 1.65
N PHE A 331 19.08 7.37 0.95
CA PHE A 331 19.05 7.36 -0.52
C PHE A 331 19.89 8.47 -1.14
N GLU A 332 19.96 9.65 -0.53
CA GLU A 332 20.80 10.76 -1.02
C GLU A 332 22.30 10.47 -0.92
N ASN A 333 22.70 9.65 0.06
CA ASN A 333 24.09 9.24 0.24
C ASN A 333 24.45 7.95 -0.51
N ASP A 334 23.49 7.29 -1.15
CA ASP A 334 23.71 6.09 -1.95
C ASP A 334 23.78 6.45 -3.45
N PRO A 335 24.94 6.32 -4.11
CA PRO A 335 25.09 6.66 -5.52
C PRO A 335 24.25 5.79 -6.46
N LYS A 336 23.67 4.68 -5.97
CA LYS A 336 22.70 3.88 -6.72
C LYS A 336 21.44 4.68 -7.06
N TYR A 337 21.03 5.62 -6.22
CA TYR A 337 19.74 6.28 -6.36
C TYR A 337 19.84 7.73 -6.84
N GLU A 338 18.85 8.16 -7.61
CA GLU A 338 18.63 9.56 -7.98
C GLU A 338 17.24 10.03 -7.55
N LEU A 339 17.14 11.30 -7.14
CA LEU A 339 15.88 11.92 -6.71
C LEU A 339 15.04 12.34 -7.93
N VAL A 340 13.83 11.82 -7.99
CA VAL A 340 12.83 12.16 -9.02
C VAL A 340 11.94 13.30 -8.53
N HIS A 341 11.71 14.27 -9.41
CA HIS A 341 10.76 15.35 -9.19
C HIS A 341 9.51 15.13 -10.05
N GLU A 342 8.35 15.35 -9.44
CA GLU A 342 7.05 15.39 -10.12
C GLU A 342 6.44 16.78 -9.86
N ASP A 343 5.96 17.44 -10.91
CA ASP A 343 5.41 18.81 -10.85
C ASP A 343 6.31 19.82 -10.12
N GLY A 344 7.62 19.69 -10.32
CA GLY A 344 8.64 20.54 -9.71
C GLY A 344 8.89 20.27 -8.21
N ARG A 345 8.34 19.20 -7.65
CA ARG A 345 8.49 18.81 -6.24
C ARG A 345 9.22 17.47 -6.11
N PRO A 346 10.10 17.29 -5.10
CA PRO A 346 10.71 15.99 -4.85
C PRO A 346 9.64 14.95 -4.49
N SER A 347 9.63 13.80 -5.17
CA SER A 347 8.57 12.79 -5.05
C SER A 347 9.07 11.43 -4.54
N TYR A 348 10.15 10.89 -5.12
CA TYR A 348 10.71 9.59 -4.75
C TYR A 348 12.13 9.41 -5.27
N PHE A 349 12.79 8.32 -4.88
CA PHE A 349 14.09 7.91 -5.41
C PHE A 349 13.95 6.77 -6.41
N ARG A 350 14.83 6.69 -7.40
CA ARG A 350 14.91 5.54 -8.30
C ARG A 350 16.34 5.13 -8.55
N GLU A 351 16.57 3.87 -8.87
CA GLU A 351 17.88 3.40 -9.32
C GLU A 351 18.32 4.16 -10.58
N ALA A 352 19.50 4.76 -10.51
CA ALA A 352 20.10 5.50 -11.61
C ALA A 352 20.53 4.54 -12.72
N SER A 353 20.02 4.77 -13.93
CA SER A 353 20.28 3.90 -15.07
C SER A 353 20.12 4.62 -16.40
N ASP A 354 20.96 4.27 -17.37
CA ASP A 354 20.85 4.74 -18.75
C ASP A 354 19.57 4.25 -19.44
N LEU A 355 18.95 3.17 -18.93
CA LEU A 355 17.65 2.69 -19.41
C LEU A 355 16.52 3.71 -19.17
N LEU A 356 16.66 4.54 -18.13
CA LEU A 356 15.70 5.56 -17.72
C LEU A 356 16.08 6.97 -18.20
N ARG A 357 17.00 7.07 -19.16
CA ARG A 357 17.48 8.33 -19.76
C ARG A 357 17.31 8.27 -21.25
N TRP A 358 16.26 8.88 -21.80
CA TRP A 358 16.02 8.91 -23.25
C TRP A 358 16.52 10.21 -23.86
N LYS A 359 16.76 10.20 -25.17
CA LYS A 359 17.04 11.39 -25.99
C LYS A 359 15.81 12.29 -26.06
N SER A 360 14.64 11.68 -26.10
CA SER A 360 13.35 12.35 -26.09
C SER A 360 12.86 12.58 -24.67
N ASP A 361 12.16 13.69 -24.45
CA ASP A 361 11.65 14.06 -23.13
C ASP A 361 10.42 13.20 -22.73
N VAL A 362 10.64 12.25 -21.83
CA VAL A 362 9.65 11.29 -21.34
C VAL A 362 9.67 11.21 -19.81
N THR A 363 8.52 10.92 -19.22
CA THR A 363 8.38 10.59 -17.80
C THR A 363 8.35 9.08 -17.60
N PHE A 364 8.84 8.65 -16.44
CA PHE A 364 8.86 7.24 -16.00
C PHE A 364 8.14 7.13 -14.67
N GLU A 365 6.91 6.66 -14.70
CA GLU A 365 6.04 6.57 -13.52
C GLU A 365 5.97 5.11 -13.04
N PRO A 366 6.43 4.79 -11.81
CA PRO A 366 6.27 3.44 -11.26
C PRO A 366 4.78 3.14 -11.04
N MET A 367 4.39 1.91 -11.35
CA MET A 367 3.00 1.45 -11.21
C MET A 367 2.83 0.54 -10.00
N TYR A 368 1.68 0.63 -9.34
CA TYR A 368 1.24 -0.32 -8.33
C TYR A 368 0.25 -1.34 -8.95
N PRO A 369 0.36 -2.65 -8.66
CA PRO A 369 1.33 -3.28 -7.77
C PRO A 369 2.72 -3.48 -8.38
N CYS A 370 2.85 -3.44 -9.71
CA CYS A 370 4.13 -3.56 -10.41
C CYS A 370 4.07 -2.89 -11.78
N GLY A 371 5.24 -2.73 -12.40
CA GLY A 371 5.39 -2.19 -13.75
C GLY A 371 5.88 -0.75 -13.79
N LEU A 372 6.06 -0.27 -15.01
CA LEU A 372 6.58 1.05 -15.31
C LEU A 372 5.78 1.68 -16.46
N LEU A 373 5.36 2.91 -16.27
CA LEU A 373 4.59 3.67 -17.25
C LEU A 373 5.45 4.76 -17.85
N ILE A 374 5.61 4.75 -19.17
CA ILE A 374 6.42 5.71 -19.90
C ILE A 374 5.50 6.58 -20.77
N ARG A 375 5.66 7.90 -20.66
CA ARG A 375 4.81 8.88 -21.35
C ARG A 375 5.62 10.06 -21.87
N PRO A 376 5.19 10.74 -22.95
CA PRO A 376 5.79 12.02 -23.35
C PRO A 376 5.59 13.09 -22.26
N ALA A 377 6.66 13.75 -21.82
CA ALA A 377 6.61 14.70 -20.71
C ALA A 377 5.78 15.96 -21.03
N ALA A 378 5.85 16.44 -22.28
CA ALA A 378 5.06 17.57 -22.77
C ALA A 378 3.56 17.25 -22.96
N GLY A 379 3.13 16.03 -22.63
CA GLY A 379 1.75 15.57 -22.69
C GLY A 379 1.42 14.67 -23.89
N PRO A 380 0.17 14.17 -23.97
CA PRO A 380 -0.22 13.19 -24.97
C PRO A 380 0.00 13.66 -26.42
N LYS A 381 0.43 12.72 -27.27
CA LYS A 381 0.68 12.85 -28.71
C LYS A 381 1.81 13.82 -29.10
N LYS A 382 2.57 14.35 -28.15
CA LYS A 382 3.74 15.22 -28.42
C LYS A 382 4.94 14.45 -28.97
N LEU A 383 5.08 13.19 -28.56
CA LEU A 383 5.98 12.23 -29.19
C LEU A 383 5.16 11.18 -29.95
N SER A 384 5.82 10.47 -30.84
CA SER A 384 5.28 9.41 -31.69
C SER A 384 5.91 8.06 -31.37
N ILE A 385 5.35 6.99 -31.92
CA ILE A 385 5.95 5.65 -31.82
C ILE A 385 7.42 5.61 -32.28
N ARG A 386 7.85 6.51 -33.17
CA ARG A 386 9.24 6.59 -33.65
C ARG A 386 10.22 6.98 -32.55
N ASP A 387 9.76 7.78 -31.60
CA ASP A 387 10.56 8.33 -30.50
C ASP A 387 10.76 7.33 -29.35
N VAL A 388 10.13 6.15 -29.43
CA VAL A 388 10.32 5.06 -28.48
C VAL A 388 11.69 4.42 -28.69
N GLU A 389 12.53 4.42 -27.65
CA GLU A 389 13.83 3.74 -27.64
C GLU A 389 13.65 2.25 -27.35
N ALA A 390 13.39 1.47 -28.41
CA ALA A 390 12.97 0.07 -28.34
C ALA A 390 13.91 -0.84 -27.53
N GLU A 391 15.24 -0.71 -27.72
CA GLU A 391 16.23 -1.50 -26.99
C GLU A 391 16.14 -1.28 -25.47
N LYS A 392 15.96 -0.01 -25.04
CA LYS A 392 15.81 0.32 -23.62
C LYS A 392 14.52 -0.22 -23.05
N VAL A 393 13.41 -0.06 -23.79
CA VAL A 393 12.10 -0.59 -23.35
C VAL A 393 12.16 -2.12 -23.25
N ARG A 394 12.81 -2.81 -24.19
CA ARG A 394 13.01 -4.26 -24.11
C ARG A 394 13.79 -4.65 -22.86
N ALA A 395 14.95 -4.04 -22.63
CA ALA A 395 15.77 -4.33 -21.46
C ALA A 395 15.01 -4.07 -20.15
N LEU A 396 14.20 -3.01 -20.09
CA LEU A 396 13.31 -2.75 -18.96
C LEU A 396 12.25 -3.85 -18.80
N ALA A 397 11.61 -4.28 -19.88
CA ALA A 397 10.56 -5.30 -19.83
C ALA A 397 11.06 -6.69 -19.39
N GLU A 398 12.36 -6.97 -19.56
CA GLU A 398 13.00 -8.19 -19.06
C GLU A 398 13.17 -8.21 -17.53
N VAL A 399 13.19 -7.04 -16.88
CA VAL A 399 13.40 -6.93 -15.42
C VAL A 399 12.20 -6.35 -14.66
N ASN A 400 11.34 -5.57 -15.31
CA ASN A 400 10.22 -4.87 -14.71
C ASN A 400 9.00 -4.92 -15.65
N SER A 401 8.01 -5.72 -15.27
CA SER A 401 6.84 -5.99 -16.09
C SER A 401 5.54 -5.68 -15.33
N PRO A 402 4.54 -5.07 -16.01
CA PRO A 402 4.56 -4.64 -17.40
C PRO A 402 5.24 -3.27 -17.61
N VAL A 403 5.87 -3.07 -18.77
CA VAL A 403 6.22 -1.72 -19.25
C VAL A 403 5.09 -1.20 -20.15
N VAL A 404 4.46 -0.11 -19.75
CA VAL A 404 3.31 0.49 -20.44
C VAL A 404 3.75 1.77 -21.14
N LEU A 405 3.75 1.77 -22.48
CA LEU A 405 3.95 2.98 -23.27
C LEU A 405 2.60 3.66 -23.52
N ARG A 406 2.40 4.87 -22.99
CA ARG A 406 1.10 5.56 -23.08
C ARG A 406 1.24 6.98 -23.62
N GLY A 407 0.29 7.38 -24.46
CA GLY A 407 0.20 8.74 -24.97
C GLY A 407 1.08 9.04 -26.18
N PHE A 408 1.78 8.07 -26.77
CA PHE A 408 2.50 8.26 -28.03
C PHE A 408 1.52 8.32 -29.23
N SER A 409 1.84 9.16 -30.22
CA SER A 409 1.09 9.27 -31.48
C SER A 409 1.53 8.23 -32.52
N LYS A 410 0.75 8.06 -33.58
CA LYS A 410 1.01 7.12 -34.70
C LYS A 410 1.13 5.64 -34.29
N THR A 411 0.60 5.26 -33.13
CA THR A 411 0.59 3.87 -32.65
C THR A 411 -0.40 2.97 -33.37
N LYS A 412 -1.32 3.55 -34.16
CA LYS A 412 -2.28 2.82 -35.01
C LYS A 412 -1.82 2.66 -36.47
N ASP A 413 -0.67 3.21 -36.82
CA ASP A 413 -0.07 3.05 -38.14
C ASP A 413 0.62 1.67 -38.20
N ARG A 414 0.08 0.78 -39.04
CA ARG A 414 0.50 -0.62 -39.10
C ARG A 414 1.96 -0.77 -39.53
N ASP A 415 2.39 -0.01 -40.53
CA ASP A 415 3.74 -0.12 -41.08
C ASP A 415 4.77 0.41 -40.08
N LEU A 416 4.45 1.52 -39.40
CA LEU A 416 5.28 2.03 -38.32
C LEU A 416 5.32 1.10 -37.11
N PHE A 417 4.21 0.44 -36.78
CA PHE A 417 4.16 -0.53 -35.70
C PHE A 417 5.06 -1.74 -35.97
N VAL A 418 4.97 -2.32 -37.18
CA VAL A 418 5.82 -3.43 -37.61
C VAL A 418 7.29 -3.01 -37.61
N LYS A 419 7.62 -1.87 -38.23
CA LYS A 419 8.99 -1.36 -38.27
C LYS A 419 9.55 -1.13 -36.86
N LYS A 420 8.74 -0.56 -35.95
CA LYS A 420 9.17 -0.37 -34.56
C LYS A 420 9.39 -1.71 -33.85
N ALA A 421 8.55 -2.72 -34.08
CA ALA A 421 8.73 -4.05 -33.51
C ALA A 421 10.08 -4.70 -33.90
N GLU A 422 10.57 -4.45 -35.11
CA GLU A 422 11.90 -4.90 -35.56
C GLU A 422 13.04 -4.26 -34.76
N GLU A 423 12.85 -3.05 -34.24
CA GLU A 423 13.81 -2.38 -33.36
C GLU A 423 13.82 -2.97 -31.94
N PHE A 424 12.71 -3.60 -31.50
CA PHE A 424 12.69 -4.34 -30.23
C PHE A 424 13.46 -5.65 -30.35
N GLY A 425 13.48 -6.25 -31.54
CA GLY A 425 14.13 -7.52 -31.82
C GLY A 425 13.51 -8.16 -33.04
N ARG A 426 13.89 -9.40 -33.35
CA ARG A 426 13.33 -10.13 -34.50
C ARG A 426 11.88 -10.55 -34.21
N PRO A 427 10.86 -9.97 -34.87
CA PRO A 427 9.48 -10.37 -34.64
C PRO A 427 9.27 -11.79 -35.18
N LEU A 428 8.52 -12.61 -34.44
CA LEU A 428 8.23 -13.98 -34.84
C LEU A 428 6.93 -14.03 -35.66
N PRO A 429 6.96 -14.39 -36.96
CA PRO A 429 5.76 -14.45 -37.77
C PRO A 429 4.84 -15.61 -37.40
N TRP A 430 3.54 -15.34 -37.53
CA TRP A 430 2.48 -16.35 -37.60
C TRP A 430 2.09 -16.61 -39.05
N LYS A 431 1.21 -17.59 -39.29
CA LYS A 431 0.67 -17.88 -40.63
C LYS A 431 -0.02 -16.66 -41.27
N PHE A 432 -0.59 -15.78 -40.46
CA PHE A 432 -1.25 -14.54 -40.90
C PHE A 432 -0.30 -13.32 -40.97
N GLY A 433 1.00 -13.52 -40.77
CA GLY A 433 2.02 -12.46 -40.77
C GLY A 433 2.44 -12.03 -39.36
N LEU A 434 2.93 -10.79 -39.24
CA LEU A 434 3.51 -10.24 -38.00
C LEU A 434 2.49 -9.61 -37.04
N VAL A 435 1.33 -9.19 -37.56
CA VAL A 435 0.34 -8.44 -36.78
C VAL A 435 -0.92 -9.27 -36.66
N LEU A 436 -1.27 -9.67 -35.43
CA LEU A 436 -2.57 -10.23 -35.10
C LEU A 436 -3.54 -9.07 -34.80
N GLU A 437 -4.59 -8.92 -35.62
CA GLU A 437 -5.65 -7.94 -35.35
C GLU A 437 -6.70 -8.55 -34.43
N VAL A 438 -6.68 -8.15 -33.16
CA VAL A 438 -7.72 -8.51 -32.18
C VAL A 438 -8.77 -7.40 -32.18
N LYS A 439 -9.96 -7.70 -32.72
CA LYS A 439 -11.12 -6.81 -32.76
C LYS A 439 -12.29 -7.52 -32.10
N ASP A 440 -12.82 -6.92 -31.04
CA ASP A 440 -14.07 -7.38 -30.44
C ASP A 440 -15.22 -7.17 -31.44
N GLN A 441 -15.83 -8.27 -31.91
CA GLN A 441 -16.98 -8.26 -32.82
C GLN A 441 -18.32 -8.40 -32.07
N GLY A 442 -18.33 -8.32 -30.75
CA GLY A 442 -19.54 -8.49 -29.94
C GLY A 442 -20.13 -9.90 -30.06
N ALA A 443 -21.44 -10.01 -30.26
CA ALA A 443 -22.16 -11.28 -30.24
C ALA A 443 -21.99 -12.17 -31.50
N ASP A 444 -21.33 -11.67 -32.56
CA ASP A 444 -21.15 -12.41 -33.82
C ASP A 444 -19.84 -13.23 -33.77
N SER A 445 -19.77 -14.20 -32.85
CA SER A 445 -18.53 -14.93 -32.56
C SER A 445 -18.13 -15.96 -33.62
N ARG A 446 -18.97 -16.27 -34.61
CA ARG A 446 -18.75 -17.13 -35.81
C ARG A 446 -17.75 -18.30 -35.66
N GLY A 447 -17.66 -18.95 -34.50
CA GLY A 447 -16.68 -20.02 -34.25
C GLY A 447 -15.21 -19.58 -34.21
N LEU A 448 -14.94 -18.29 -33.94
CA LEU A 448 -13.62 -17.74 -33.72
C LEU A 448 -13.00 -18.34 -32.44
N ASN A 449 -11.67 -18.49 -32.40
CA ASN A 449 -11.00 -18.99 -31.20
C ASN A 449 -11.16 -18.00 -30.03
N ASN A 450 -10.90 -18.48 -28.81
CA ASN A 450 -10.96 -17.69 -27.58
C ASN A 450 -10.20 -16.35 -27.62
N VAL A 451 -9.19 -16.19 -28.48
CA VAL A 451 -8.40 -14.94 -28.66
C VAL A 451 -9.19 -13.83 -29.35
N LEU A 452 -10.30 -14.16 -30.02
CA LEU A 452 -11.16 -13.22 -30.76
C LEU A 452 -12.60 -13.19 -30.22
N SER A 453 -12.81 -13.81 -29.05
CA SER A 453 -14.09 -13.83 -28.33
C SER A 453 -14.01 -12.96 -27.07
N SER A 454 -15.15 -12.57 -26.51
CA SER A 454 -15.23 -11.87 -25.22
C SER A 454 -15.19 -12.82 -24.00
N GLU A 455 -14.91 -14.10 -24.20
CA GLU A 455 -14.88 -15.09 -23.13
C GLU A 455 -13.65 -14.92 -22.22
N TRP A 456 -13.80 -15.23 -20.93
CA TRP A 456 -12.70 -15.20 -19.98
C TRP A 456 -11.65 -16.24 -20.35
N MET A 457 -10.41 -15.80 -20.56
CA MET A 457 -9.28 -16.69 -20.79
C MET A 457 -8.55 -16.98 -19.48
N PRO A 458 -8.37 -18.27 -19.11
CA PRO A 458 -7.50 -18.63 -17.99
C PRO A 458 -6.09 -18.09 -18.17
N PHE A 459 -5.36 -17.89 -17.08
CA PHE A 459 -3.95 -17.51 -17.16
C PHE A 459 -3.16 -18.54 -17.97
N HIS A 460 -2.40 -18.04 -18.94
CA HIS A 460 -1.55 -18.80 -19.86
C HIS A 460 -0.40 -17.90 -20.30
N PHE A 461 0.51 -18.43 -21.11
CA PHE A 461 1.53 -17.66 -21.79
C PHE A 461 1.55 -18.03 -23.29
N ASP A 462 1.91 -17.05 -24.13
CA ASP A 462 1.99 -17.25 -25.57
C ASP A 462 3.10 -18.26 -25.93
N GLY A 463 2.83 -19.13 -26.89
CA GLY A 463 3.77 -20.16 -27.32
C GLY A 463 3.77 -21.44 -26.48
N LEU A 464 2.83 -21.60 -25.53
CA LEU A 464 2.65 -22.84 -24.74
C LEU A 464 2.58 -24.12 -25.60
N PHE A 465 2.00 -24.03 -26.78
CA PHE A 465 1.85 -25.14 -27.74
C PHE A 465 3.06 -25.36 -28.66
N LYS A 466 4.08 -24.51 -28.58
CA LYS A 466 5.38 -24.82 -29.18
C LYS A 466 6.14 -25.67 -28.19
N THR A 467 6.46 -26.90 -28.55
CA THR A 467 7.06 -27.87 -27.62
C THR A 467 8.27 -28.54 -28.22
N HIS A 468 9.14 -29.05 -27.36
CA HIS A 468 10.26 -29.92 -27.73
C HIS A 468 10.34 -31.10 -26.76
N ASN A 469 10.90 -32.21 -27.24
CA ASN A 469 11.14 -33.39 -26.42
C ASN A 469 12.45 -33.20 -25.64
N VAL A 470 12.37 -33.32 -24.32
CA VAL A 470 13.53 -33.28 -23.44
C VAL A 470 13.75 -34.67 -22.83
N PRO A 471 14.86 -35.36 -23.15
CA PRO A 471 15.16 -36.67 -22.59
C PRO A 471 15.35 -36.57 -21.08
N GLN A 472 14.80 -37.54 -20.35
CA GLN A 472 14.86 -37.67 -18.90
C GLN A 472 15.92 -38.70 -18.51
N PRO A 473 16.44 -38.65 -17.25
CA PRO A 473 17.43 -39.60 -16.76
C PRO A 473 16.98 -41.07 -16.75
N ASP A 474 15.67 -41.32 -16.75
CA ASP A 474 15.06 -42.65 -16.80
C ASP A 474 14.89 -43.21 -18.23
N GLY A 475 15.36 -42.49 -19.25
CA GLY A 475 15.24 -42.86 -20.66
C GLY A 475 13.91 -42.48 -21.31
N THR A 476 12.98 -41.84 -20.59
CA THR A 476 11.74 -41.29 -21.17
C THR A 476 11.96 -39.91 -21.79
N GLU A 477 11.03 -39.46 -22.62
CA GLU A 477 11.02 -38.09 -23.15
C GLU A 477 9.87 -37.29 -22.54
N LYS A 478 10.17 -36.07 -22.08
CA LYS A 478 9.17 -35.13 -21.57
C LYS A 478 8.92 -34.04 -22.60
N LEU A 479 7.68 -33.88 -23.03
CA LEU A 479 7.27 -32.77 -23.88
C LEU A 479 7.21 -31.49 -23.05
N LEU A 480 8.10 -30.53 -23.34
CA LEU A 480 8.17 -29.26 -22.62
C LEU A 480 7.87 -28.08 -23.55
N PRO A 481 7.16 -27.05 -23.07
CA PRO A 481 7.02 -25.79 -23.79
C PRO A 481 8.39 -25.23 -24.19
N ASN A 482 8.48 -24.77 -25.43
CA ASN A 482 9.61 -24.09 -26.03
C ASN A 482 9.12 -22.75 -26.59
N PRO A 483 8.70 -21.81 -25.71
CA PRO A 483 8.36 -20.48 -26.15
C PRO A 483 9.60 -19.83 -26.79
N PRO A 484 9.41 -18.97 -27.81
CA PRO A 484 10.48 -18.33 -28.57
C PRO A 484 11.39 -17.41 -27.76
#